data_AF-A0A1F9DLV0-F1
#
_entry.id   AF-A0A1F9DLV0-F1
#
_cell.length_a   1.000
_cell.length_b   1.000
_cell.length_c   1.000
_cell.angle_alpha   90.00
_cell.angle_beta   90.00
_cell.angle_gamma   90.00
#
_symmetry.space_group_name_H-M   'P 1'
#
loop_
_entity.id
_entity.type
_entity.pdbx_description
1 polymer ?
#
loop_
_entity_poly.entity_id
_entity_poly.type
_entity_poly.pdbx_seq_one_letter_code
_entity_poly.pdbx_strand_id
1 'polypeptide(L)'
;MNLKSMQSDLTTESFLILRNSFFGKGQKPRPYRLRDKRNTQDDPLDEYICRLLSDQFPADVDCLKAPGPLITPDLVVLRPEVCKKATRVNLTSSLTHIVAIEVKKLERTRSGTIARPSGMDYNTTPPCGTVRVYDSRGSALDIRGFYLFVCQETVPRQSGKYQLSSLVLCDGNLLNEDFNYYLSIVGERGKQIGLGTYGNGADRTRPMLIFSNPLSAPQLDQNVTLIHSRNDLDKEASQLRKVGAIKRTIQQGGTRAFYSYRLADDVPKDYEQFELLDPFRLPARTEKTQPRGRFRLNFQPAD
;
A
#
# COMPACT_ATOMS: atom_id res chain seq x y z
N MET A 1 -25.09 32.01 6.97
CA MET A 1 -24.77 30.78 7.71
C MET A 1 -23.49 30.21 7.14
N ASN A 2 -22.42 30.15 7.94
CA ASN A 2 -21.11 29.68 7.50
C ASN A 2 -21.13 28.15 7.51
N LEU A 3 -21.40 27.53 6.37
CA LEU A 3 -21.13 26.10 6.18
C LEU A 3 -19.62 25.94 6.31
N LYS A 4 -19.14 25.53 7.51
CA LYS A 4 -17.89 24.79 7.59
C LYS A 4 -18.07 23.64 6.60
N SER A 5 -17.48 23.70 5.42
CA SER A 5 -17.45 22.55 4.53
C SER A 5 -16.85 21.43 5.36
N MET A 6 -17.62 20.37 5.64
CA MET A 6 -17.05 19.18 6.25
C MET A 6 -15.89 18.76 5.35
N GLN A 7 -14.67 18.83 5.89
CA GLN A 7 -13.51 18.38 5.16
C GLN A 7 -13.69 16.90 4.89
N SER A 8 -13.65 16.51 3.62
CA SER A 8 -13.80 15.13 3.21
C SER A 8 -12.60 14.28 3.63
N ASP A 9 -12.83 12.97 3.68
CA ASP A 9 -11.82 11.96 3.98
C ASP A 9 -10.80 11.90 2.85
N LEU A 10 -9.51 12.11 3.18
CA LEU A 10 -8.42 12.17 2.20
C LEU A 10 -8.21 10.84 1.48
N THR A 11 -8.57 9.72 2.09
CA THR A 11 -8.45 8.40 1.44
C THR A 11 -9.53 8.20 0.39
N THR A 12 -10.72 8.73 0.66
CA THR A 12 -11.84 8.73 -0.30
C THR A 12 -11.52 9.62 -1.49
N GLU A 13 -11.03 10.85 -1.25
CA GLU A 13 -10.61 11.74 -2.34
C GLU A 13 -9.47 11.14 -3.18
N SER A 14 -8.43 10.62 -2.51
CA SER A 14 -7.31 9.94 -3.18
C SER A 14 -7.82 8.79 -4.05
N PHE A 15 -8.70 7.94 -3.51
CA PHE A 15 -9.27 6.81 -4.24
C PHE A 15 -10.03 7.26 -5.48
N LEU A 16 -10.89 8.27 -5.37
CA LEU A 16 -11.69 8.77 -6.50
C LEU A 16 -10.80 9.34 -7.61
N ILE A 17 -9.78 10.13 -7.25
CA ILE A 17 -8.80 10.66 -8.21
C ILE A 17 -8.07 9.53 -8.93
N LEU A 18 -7.54 8.55 -8.19
CA LEU A 18 -6.81 7.42 -8.75
C LEU A 18 -7.71 6.55 -9.64
N ARG A 19 -8.92 6.24 -9.19
CA ARG A 19 -9.91 5.50 -9.97
C ARG A 19 -10.19 6.22 -11.29
N ASN A 20 -10.52 7.51 -11.26
CA ASN A 20 -10.91 8.27 -12.45
C ASN A 20 -9.74 8.48 -13.43
N SER A 21 -8.52 8.45 -12.91
CA SER A 21 -7.31 8.64 -13.70
C SER A 21 -6.86 7.36 -14.39
N PHE A 22 -6.83 6.25 -13.67
CA PHE A 22 -6.36 4.97 -14.19
C PHE A 22 -7.46 4.16 -14.88
N PHE A 23 -8.74 4.50 -14.68
CA PHE A 23 -9.86 3.75 -15.21
C PHE A 23 -10.93 4.67 -15.82
N GLY A 24 -11.48 4.25 -16.96
CA GLY A 24 -12.64 4.86 -17.59
C GLY A 24 -13.96 4.26 -17.10
N LYS A 25 -15.04 4.54 -17.84
CA LYS A 25 -16.37 3.99 -17.58
C LYS A 25 -16.33 2.45 -17.54
N GLY A 26 -16.98 1.85 -16.53
CA GLY A 26 -17.04 0.40 -16.35
C GLY A 26 -15.68 -0.21 -16.01
N GLN A 27 -14.87 0.50 -15.23
CA GLN A 27 -13.51 0.07 -14.81
C GLN A 27 -12.56 -0.25 -15.98
N LYS A 28 -12.76 0.31 -17.18
CA LYS A 28 -11.88 0.05 -18.32
C LYS A 28 -10.49 0.68 -18.07
N PRO A 29 -9.38 -0.09 -18.07
CA PRO A 29 -8.05 0.47 -17.84
C PRO A 29 -7.68 1.58 -18.84
N ARG A 30 -7.05 2.64 -18.33
CA ARG A 30 -6.49 3.74 -19.12
C ARG A 30 -4.97 3.60 -19.20
N PRO A 31 -4.40 3.56 -20.41
CA PRO A 31 -2.96 3.61 -20.57
C PRO A 31 -2.36 4.91 -20.03
N TYR A 32 -1.21 4.79 -19.36
CA TYR A 32 -0.40 5.92 -18.92
C TYR A 32 1.07 5.66 -19.25
N ARG A 33 1.87 6.73 -19.26
CA ARG A 33 3.30 6.65 -19.54
C ARG A 33 4.09 6.89 -18.26
N LEU A 34 5.05 6.01 -18.01
CA LEU A 34 6.06 6.23 -16.97
C LEU A 34 7.36 6.63 -17.64
N ARG A 35 8.18 7.39 -16.92
CA ARG A 35 9.59 7.57 -17.30
C ARG A 35 10.37 6.27 -17.03
N ASP A 36 11.54 6.16 -17.66
CA ASP A 36 12.41 5.01 -17.43
C ASP A 36 12.95 4.97 -16.00
N LYS A 37 13.14 3.75 -15.51
CA LYS A 37 13.75 3.46 -14.20
C LYS A 37 15.26 3.65 -14.30
N ARG A 38 15.82 4.53 -13.48
CA ARG A 38 17.24 4.92 -13.51
C ARG A 38 18.14 4.02 -12.65
N ASN A 39 17.61 3.47 -11.57
CA ASN A 39 18.31 2.56 -10.66
C ASN A 39 17.31 1.67 -9.91
N THR A 40 17.77 0.71 -9.11
CA THR A 40 16.90 -0.26 -8.43
C THR A 40 15.92 0.37 -7.42
N GLN A 41 16.29 1.49 -6.80
CA GLN A 41 15.52 2.22 -5.78
C GLN A 41 14.59 3.29 -6.38
N ASP A 42 14.57 3.37 -7.71
CA ASP A 42 13.78 4.35 -8.42
C ASP A 42 12.39 3.80 -8.74
N ASP A 43 11.34 4.54 -8.37
CA ASP A 43 9.95 4.09 -8.51
C ASP A 43 9.12 5.12 -9.31
N PRO A 44 9.17 5.05 -10.66
CA PRO A 44 8.46 5.97 -11.54
C PRO A 44 6.94 5.99 -11.35
N LEU A 45 6.35 4.89 -10.87
CA LEU A 45 4.92 4.81 -10.61
C LEU A 45 4.53 5.72 -9.44
N ASP A 46 5.29 5.71 -8.35
CA ASP A 46 4.98 6.49 -7.15
C ASP A 46 5.08 7.98 -7.43
N GLU A 47 6.05 8.38 -8.26
CA GLU A 47 6.16 9.74 -8.78
C GLU A 47 4.98 10.15 -9.65
N TYR A 48 4.54 9.25 -10.52
CA TYR A 48 3.38 9.49 -11.38
C TYR A 48 2.12 9.65 -10.53
N ILE A 49 1.92 8.79 -9.53
CA ILE A 49 0.80 8.86 -8.59
C ILE A 49 0.86 10.16 -7.78
N CYS A 50 2.03 10.52 -7.23
CA CYS A 50 2.19 11.77 -6.49
C CYS A 50 1.79 12.98 -7.34
N ARG A 51 2.35 13.10 -8.55
CA ARG A 51 2.02 14.20 -9.46
C ARG A 51 0.53 14.23 -9.77
N LEU A 52 -0.04 13.07 -10.09
CA LEU A 52 -1.44 12.95 -10.44
C LEU A 52 -2.36 13.39 -9.31
N LEU A 53 -2.05 13.02 -8.08
CA LEU A 53 -2.75 13.45 -6.88
C LEU A 53 -2.57 14.96 -6.67
N SER A 54 -1.34 15.46 -6.68
CA SER A 54 -1.04 16.90 -6.54
C SER A 54 -1.76 17.77 -7.57
N ASP A 55 -1.86 17.31 -8.82
CA ASP A 55 -2.47 18.07 -9.92
C ASP A 55 -4.02 18.12 -9.82
N GLN A 56 -4.65 17.13 -9.17
CA GLN A 56 -6.10 16.99 -9.13
C GLN A 56 -6.73 17.29 -7.78
N PHE A 57 -5.92 17.34 -6.71
CA PHE A 57 -6.40 17.76 -5.42
C PHE A 57 -6.79 19.25 -5.39
N PRO A 58 -7.71 19.65 -4.50
CA PRO A 58 -7.95 21.06 -4.20
C PRO A 58 -6.70 21.77 -3.67
N ALA A 59 -6.66 23.10 -3.80
CA ALA A 59 -5.48 23.90 -3.45
C ALA A 59 -5.09 23.90 -1.95
N ASP A 60 -5.96 23.42 -1.05
CA ASP A 60 -5.67 23.28 0.38
C ASP A 60 -5.07 21.91 0.76
N VAL A 61 -4.79 21.06 -0.22
CA VAL A 61 -4.32 19.68 -0.04
C VAL A 61 -3.00 19.48 -0.76
N ASP A 62 -2.01 19.01 -0.01
CA ASP A 62 -0.71 18.64 -0.55
C ASP A 62 -0.61 17.12 -0.64
N CYS A 63 0.00 16.63 -1.73
CA CYS A 63 0.51 15.27 -1.83
C CYS A 63 2.03 15.34 -1.92
N LEU A 64 2.71 14.81 -0.90
CA LEU A 64 4.16 14.82 -0.76
C LEU A 64 4.72 13.42 -1.01
N LYS A 65 5.73 13.31 -1.86
CA LYS A 65 6.50 12.08 -2.03
C LYS A 65 7.62 11.98 -0.99
N ALA A 66 7.98 10.76 -0.62
CA ALA A 66 9.23 10.47 0.08
C ALA A 66 10.42 11.17 -0.62
N PRO A 67 11.28 11.91 0.11
CA PRO A 67 12.34 12.73 -0.47
C PRO A 67 13.56 11.91 -0.94
N GLY A 68 13.59 10.60 -0.66
CA GLY A 68 14.73 9.76 -0.96
C GLY A 68 14.41 8.26 -0.82
N PRO A 69 15.39 7.41 -1.15
CA PRO A 69 15.21 5.97 -1.10
C PRO A 69 15.13 5.47 0.35
N LEU A 70 14.46 4.33 0.55
CA LEU A 70 14.33 3.65 1.85
C LEU A 70 13.61 4.50 2.91
N ILE A 71 12.70 5.38 2.49
CA ILE A 71 11.82 6.15 3.37
C ILE A 71 10.40 5.63 3.15
N THR A 72 9.73 5.30 4.24
CA THR A 72 8.31 4.89 4.27
C THR A 72 7.54 5.96 5.04
N PRO A 73 6.32 6.35 4.63
CA PRO A 73 5.59 5.89 3.44
C PRO A 73 6.11 6.51 2.13
N ASP A 74 5.72 5.92 1.00
CA ASP A 74 5.99 6.48 -0.32
C ASP A 74 5.36 7.87 -0.51
N LEU A 75 4.16 8.08 0.02
CA LEU A 75 3.38 9.31 -0.08
C LEU A 75 2.77 9.73 1.26
N VAL A 76 2.63 11.04 1.46
CA VAL A 76 1.80 11.65 2.51
C VAL A 76 0.86 12.65 1.87
N VAL A 77 -0.45 12.49 2.08
CA VAL A 77 -1.48 13.45 1.68
C VAL A 77 -1.93 14.20 2.92
N LEU A 78 -1.94 15.53 2.88
CA LEU A 78 -2.28 16.36 4.04
C LEU A 78 -2.92 17.69 3.68
N ARG A 79 -3.59 18.29 4.66
CA ARG A 79 -4.04 19.69 4.61
C ARG A 79 -3.12 20.55 5.48
N PRO A 80 -2.13 21.27 4.92
CA PRO A 80 -1.06 21.88 5.71
C PRO A 80 -1.57 22.88 6.76
N GLU A 81 -2.49 23.76 6.38
CA GLU A 81 -3.02 24.80 7.27
C GLU A 81 -3.86 24.25 8.42
N VAL A 82 -4.47 23.09 8.21
CA VAL A 82 -5.22 22.36 9.25
C VAL A 82 -4.24 21.61 10.15
N CYS A 83 -3.25 20.94 9.58
CA CYS A 83 -2.23 20.19 10.32
C CYS A 83 -1.40 21.09 11.24
N LYS A 84 -1.04 22.30 10.80
CA LYS A 84 -0.29 23.30 11.60
C LYS A 84 -1.01 23.69 12.90
N LYS A 85 -2.35 23.59 12.93
CA LYS A 85 -3.20 23.98 14.06
C LYS A 85 -3.64 22.78 14.91
N ALA A 86 -3.40 21.56 14.44
CA ALA A 86 -3.80 20.34 15.11
C ALA A 86 -2.76 19.90 16.15
N THR A 87 -3.21 19.21 17.20
CA THR A 87 -2.30 18.52 18.13
C THR A 87 -1.79 17.23 17.48
N ARG A 88 -0.64 16.72 17.94
CA ARG A 88 -0.11 15.42 17.48
C ARG A 88 -1.13 14.28 17.65
N VAL A 89 -1.82 14.26 18.79
CA VAL A 89 -2.88 13.28 19.08
C VAL A 89 -4.02 13.35 18.07
N ASN A 90 -4.45 14.57 17.68
CA ASN A 90 -5.49 14.72 16.66
C ASN A 90 -5.06 14.15 15.30
N LEU A 91 -3.79 14.32 14.93
CA LEU A 91 -3.27 13.84 13.65
C LEU A 91 -3.14 12.31 13.57
N THR A 92 -3.03 11.62 14.71
CA THR A 92 -2.88 10.15 14.74
C THR A 92 -4.09 9.41 14.20
N SER A 93 -5.30 9.98 14.28
CA SER A 93 -6.52 9.33 13.82
C SER A 93 -7.26 10.10 12.72
N SER A 94 -6.83 11.32 12.37
CA SER A 94 -7.59 12.22 11.50
C SER A 94 -7.35 11.98 10.01
N LEU A 95 -8.24 11.19 9.40
CA LEU A 95 -8.25 10.91 7.95
C LEU A 95 -8.65 12.12 7.09
N THR A 96 -9.15 13.19 7.69
CA THR A 96 -9.47 14.44 6.97
C THR A 96 -8.29 15.42 6.97
N HIS A 97 -7.27 15.19 7.80
CA HIS A 97 -6.13 16.11 7.96
C HIS A 97 -4.87 15.57 7.29
N ILE A 98 -4.52 14.32 7.55
CA ILE A 98 -3.28 13.72 7.09
C ILE A 98 -3.40 12.20 6.98
N VAL A 99 -2.87 11.63 5.90
CA VAL A 99 -2.80 10.18 5.70
C VAL A 99 -1.53 9.82 4.94
N ALA A 100 -0.92 8.71 5.34
CA ALA A 100 0.16 8.07 4.62
C ALA A 100 -0.37 7.06 3.61
N ILE A 101 0.21 7.01 2.41
CA ILE A 101 -0.07 6.00 1.40
C ILE A 101 1.23 5.33 0.99
N GLU A 102 1.32 4.02 1.22
CA GLU A 102 2.39 3.17 0.73
C GLU A 102 1.95 2.46 -0.56
N VAL A 103 2.75 2.51 -1.60
CA VAL A 103 2.45 1.88 -2.89
C VAL A 103 3.04 0.47 -2.94
N LYS A 104 2.24 -0.47 -3.44
CA LYS A 104 2.63 -1.87 -3.64
C LYS A 104 2.27 -2.27 -5.05
N LYS A 105 3.29 -2.33 -5.90
CA LYS A 105 3.15 -2.76 -7.30
C LYS A 105 3.28 -4.26 -7.43
N LEU A 106 2.33 -4.85 -8.13
CA LEU A 106 2.30 -6.24 -8.55
C LEU A 106 2.18 -6.33 -10.07
N GLU A 107 2.48 -7.51 -10.60
CA GLU A 107 2.37 -7.83 -12.02
C GLU A 107 1.46 -9.05 -12.18
N ARG A 108 0.89 -9.22 -13.38
CA ARG A 108 0.28 -10.47 -13.79
C ARG A 108 1.35 -11.49 -14.13
N THR A 109 1.13 -12.74 -13.75
CA THR A 109 1.90 -13.86 -14.31
C THR A 109 1.50 -14.09 -15.77
N ARG A 110 2.27 -14.93 -16.49
CA ARG A 110 1.92 -15.34 -17.86
C ARG A 110 0.56 -16.04 -17.97
N SER A 111 0.04 -16.61 -16.88
CA SER A 111 -1.29 -17.22 -16.84
C SER A 111 -2.42 -16.25 -16.49
N GLY A 112 -2.14 -14.95 -16.40
CA GLY A 112 -3.14 -13.92 -16.10
C GLY A 112 -3.54 -13.85 -14.62
N THR A 113 -2.82 -14.52 -13.73
CA THR A 113 -3.07 -14.47 -12.28
C THR A 113 -2.18 -13.42 -11.61
N ILE A 114 -2.60 -12.88 -10.46
CA ILE A 114 -1.78 -11.97 -9.65
C ILE A 114 -0.51 -12.69 -9.19
N ALA A 115 0.66 -12.09 -9.44
CA ALA A 115 1.92 -12.59 -8.91
C ALA A 115 1.95 -12.48 -7.39
N ARG A 116 2.69 -13.41 -6.73
CA ARG A 116 2.84 -13.47 -5.26
C ARG A 116 1.48 -13.48 -4.52
N PRO A 117 0.57 -14.42 -4.85
CA PRO A 117 -0.78 -14.43 -4.27
C PRO A 117 -0.78 -14.82 -2.78
N SER A 118 0.26 -15.49 -2.29
CA SER A 118 0.38 -15.92 -0.88
C SER A 118 1.00 -14.87 0.05
N GLY A 119 1.43 -13.72 -0.49
CA GLY A 119 1.97 -12.62 0.30
C GLY A 119 3.00 -11.79 -0.45
N MET A 120 3.17 -10.55 0.00
CA MET A 120 4.11 -9.57 -0.55
C MET A 120 5.29 -9.37 0.39
N ASP A 121 6.46 -9.12 -0.19
CA ASP A 121 7.67 -8.79 0.58
C ASP A 121 7.60 -7.35 1.08
N TYR A 122 7.89 -7.16 2.36
CA TYR A 122 7.99 -5.91 3.07
C TYR A 122 9.42 -5.78 3.60
N ASN A 123 10.24 -5.07 2.83
CA ASN A 123 11.63 -4.85 3.17
C ASN A 123 11.74 -3.82 4.28
N THR A 124 12.14 -4.26 5.46
CA THR A 124 12.48 -3.39 6.60
C THR A 124 11.37 -2.46 7.11
N THR A 125 10.13 -2.58 6.61
CA THR A 125 8.96 -1.88 7.13
C THR A 125 7.72 -2.77 7.01
N PRO A 126 7.21 -3.40 8.09
CA PRO A 126 5.97 -4.16 8.02
C PRO A 126 4.81 -3.23 7.66
N PRO A 127 3.72 -3.74 7.05
CA PRO A 127 2.54 -2.94 6.91
C PRO A 127 1.96 -2.62 8.30
N CYS A 128 1.32 -1.46 8.46
CA CYS A 128 0.58 -1.13 9.67
C CYS A 128 -0.46 -0.04 9.38
N GLY A 129 -1.62 -0.07 10.06
CA GLY A 129 -2.61 1.01 9.97
C GLY A 129 -2.18 2.34 10.60
N THR A 130 -1.05 2.34 11.30
CA THR A 130 -0.36 3.52 11.80
C THR A 130 1.10 3.50 11.33
N VAL A 131 1.59 4.62 10.83
CA VAL A 131 3.00 4.76 10.41
C VAL A 131 3.63 5.97 11.06
N ARG A 132 4.96 5.92 11.24
CA ARG A 132 5.73 7.02 11.82
C ARG A 132 6.33 7.88 10.72
N VAL A 133 5.98 9.16 10.74
CA VAL A 133 6.63 10.22 9.95
C VAL A 133 7.31 11.22 10.91
N TYR A 134 7.96 12.24 10.36
CA TYR A 134 8.66 13.24 11.16
C TYR A 134 8.24 14.65 10.72
N ASP A 135 8.02 15.53 11.69
CA ASP A 135 7.73 16.94 11.42
C ASP A 135 8.98 17.72 10.97
N SER A 136 8.82 19.01 10.65
CA SER A 136 9.92 19.86 10.20
C SER A 136 11.04 20.07 11.24
N ARG A 137 10.81 19.68 12.51
CA ARG A 137 11.80 19.70 13.59
C ARG A 137 12.42 18.32 13.84
N GLY A 138 12.10 17.32 13.02
CA GLY A 138 12.56 15.95 13.19
C GLY A 138 11.87 15.20 14.34
N SER A 139 10.79 15.73 14.90
CA SER A 139 10.05 15.01 15.94
C SER A 139 9.12 13.97 15.31
N ALA A 140 9.06 12.79 15.94
CA ALA A 140 8.17 11.73 15.51
C ALA A 140 6.70 12.17 15.56
N LEU A 141 5.97 11.79 14.51
CA LEU A 141 4.54 11.98 14.36
C LEU A 141 3.95 10.68 13.82
N ASP A 142 3.02 10.10 14.55
CA ASP A 142 2.35 8.86 14.15
C ASP A 142 1.02 9.21 13.49
N ILE A 143 0.78 8.72 12.27
CA ILE A 143 -0.39 9.03 11.44
C ILE A 143 -1.01 7.75 10.86
N ARG A 144 -2.25 7.84 10.36
CA ARG A 144 -2.93 6.73 9.70
C ARG A 144 -2.21 6.32 8.41
N GLY A 145 -1.99 5.02 8.26
CA GLY A 145 -1.34 4.39 7.10
C GLY A 145 -2.34 3.62 6.24
N PHE A 146 -2.27 3.85 4.92
CA PHE A 146 -3.02 3.14 3.89
C PHE A 146 -2.05 2.54 2.88
N TYR A 147 -2.48 1.47 2.22
CA TYR A 147 -1.67 0.74 1.25
C TYR A 147 -2.41 0.68 -0.08
N LEU A 148 -1.75 1.15 -1.13
CA LEU A 148 -2.22 1.14 -2.51
C LEU A 148 -1.60 -0.04 -3.26
N PHE A 149 -2.34 -1.14 -3.35
CA PHE A 149 -1.97 -2.29 -4.16
C PHE A 149 -2.46 -2.09 -5.59
N VAL A 150 -1.55 -2.21 -6.56
CA VAL A 150 -1.90 -2.12 -7.97
C VAL A 150 -1.33 -3.28 -8.75
N CYS A 151 -2.08 -3.78 -9.71
CA CYS A 151 -1.57 -4.69 -10.73
C CYS A 151 -1.24 -3.90 -11.98
N GLN A 152 0.05 -3.65 -12.21
CA GLN A 152 0.55 -2.91 -13.37
C GLN A 152 0.94 -3.88 -14.49
N GLU A 153 0.49 -3.56 -15.70
CA GLU A 153 0.76 -4.35 -16.90
C GLU A 153 1.32 -3.46 -18.01
N THR A 154 2.14 -4.02 -18.89
CA THR A 154 2.57 -3.34 -20.11
C THR A 154 1.45 -3.33 -21.12
N VAL A 155 1.33 -2.24 -21.88
CA VAL A 155 0.37 -2.18 -22.98
C VAL A 155 1.00 -2.87 -24.21
N PRO A 156 0.36 -3.89 -24.80
CA PRO A 156 0.92 -4.59 -25.95
C PRO A 156 1.30 -3.63 -27.08
N ARG A 157 2.50 -3.81 -27.62
CA ARG A 157 3.06 -3.02 -28.73
C ARG A 157 3.25 -1.52 -28.44
N GLN A 158 3.21 -1.08 -27.18
CA GLN A 158 3.43 0.31 -26.79
C GLN A 158 4.49 0.41 -25.69
N SER A 159 5.76 0.48 -26.10
CA SER A 159 6.89 0.59 -25.16
C SER A 159 6.75 1.81 -24.24
N GLY A 160 7.08 1.63 -22.95
CA GLY A 160 6.96 2.67 -21.93
C GLY A 160 5.52 3.05 -21.53
N LYS A 161 4.51 2.38 -22.09
CA LYS A 161 3.11 2.52 -21.66
C LYS A 161 2.66 1.34 -20.81
N TYR A 162 1.93 1.69 -19.77
CA TYR A 162 1.40 0.78 -18.79
C TYR A 162 -0.09 1.02 -18.60
N GLN A 163 -0.76 0.05 -18.02
CA GLN A 163 -2.13 0.16 -17.54
C GLN A 163 -2.26 -0.56 -16.21
N LEU A 164 -3.27 -0.21 -15.42
CA LEU A 164 -3.62 -0.96 -14.22
C LEU A 164 -4.80 -1.87 -14.51
N SER A 165 -4.71 -3.15 -14.19
CA SER A 165 -5.86 -4.06 -14.26
C SER A 165 -6.57 -4.24 -12.93
N SER A 166 -5.95 -3.82 -11.82
CA SER A 166 -6.53 -3.90 -10.49
C SER A 166 -5.96 -2.81 -9.61
N LEU A 167 -6.78 -2.27 -8.72
CA LEU A 167 -6.40 -1.25 -7.75
C LEU A 167 -7.16 -1.46 -6.44
N VAL A 168 -6.43 -1.59 -5.34
CA VAL A 168 -6.98 -1.62 -3.98
C VAL A 168 -6.25 -0.59 -3.13
N LEU A 169 -6.97 0.44 -2.68
CA LEU A 169 -6.50 1.31 -1.60
C LEU A 169 -7.12 0.80 -0.30
N CYS A 170 -6.32 0.30 0.64
CA CYS A 170 -6.84 -0.27 1.88
C CYS A 170 -6.25 0.35 3.14
N ASP A 171 -7.09 0.47 4.17
CA ASP A 171 -6.69 0.77 5.55
C ASP A 171 -5.60 -0.20 5.99
N GLY A 172 -4.45 0.29 6.46
CA GLY A 172 -3.33 -0.57 6.84
C GLY A 172 -3.65 -1.53 7.99
N ASN A 173 -4.66 -1.23 8.82
CA ASN A 173 -5.13 -2.14 9.87
C ASN A 173 -5.70 -3.45 9.30
N LEU A 174 -6.14 -3.45 8.04
CA LEU A 174 -6.56 -4.66 7.33
C LEU A 174 -5.41 -5.68 7.22
N LEU A 175 -4.18 -5.18 7.10
CA LEU A 175 -2.97 -5.97 6.96
C LEU A 175 -2.35 -6.30 8.31
N ASN A 176 -2.25 -5.29 9.19
CA ASN A 176 -1.66 -5.41 10.53
C ASN A 176 -2.01 -4.18 11.39
N GLU A 177 -2.49 -4.40 12.62
CA GLU A 177 -2.75 -3.33 13.60
C GLU A 177 -1.63 -3.17 14.65
N ASP A 178 -0.61 -4.05 14.65
CA ASP A 178 0.47 -4.03 15.64
C ASP A 178 1.53 -2.97 15.31
N PHE A 179 1.32 -1.78 15.88
CA PHE A 179 2.25 -0.65 15.74
C PHE A 179 3.54 -0.82 16.55
N ASN A 180 3.51 -1.57 17.65
CA ASN A 180 4.73 -1.86 18.41
C ASN A 180 5.67 -2.76 17.61
N TYR A 181 5.12 -3.78 16.94
CA TYR A 181 5.87 -4.59 15.99
C TYR A 181 6.43 -3.75 14.84
N TYR A 182 5.64 -2.83 14.29
CA TYR A 182 6.12 -1.87 13.30
C TYR A 182 7.34 -1.08 13.77
N LEU A 183 7.27 -0.45 14.96
CA LEU A 183 8.37 0.31 15.53
C LEU A 183 9.61 -0.54 15.82
N SER A 184 9.42 -1.79 16.23
CA SER A 184 10.53 -2.73 16.47
C SER A 184 11.36 -3.02 15.22
N ILE A 185 10.75 -2.88 14.03
CA ILE A 185 11.41 -3.14 12.76
C ILE A 185 11.99 -1.86 12.16
N VAL A 186 11.27 -0.73 12.16
CA VAL A 186 11.72 0.50 11.48
C VAL A 186 12.81 1.29 12.22
N GLY A 187 13.09 0.95 13.48
CA GLY A 187 14.11 1.61 14.30
C GLY A 187 15.56 1.39 13.83
N GLU A 188 16.50 2.08 14.49
CA GLU A 188 17.93 1.90 14.28
C GLU A 188 18.37 0.47 14.62
N ARG A 189 19.32 -0.08 13.84
CA ARG A 189 19.81 -1.44 14.02
C ARG A 189 21.33 -1.48 14.08
N GLY A 190 21.83 -2.35 14.95
CA GLY A 190 23.24 -2.71 14.98
C GLY A 190 23.65 -3.43 13.69
N LYS A 191 24.82 -3.08 13.15
CA LYS A 191 25.47 -3.78 12.03
C LYS A 191 26.73 -4.42 12.56
N GLN A 192 27.01 -5.66 12.16
CA GLN A 192 28.34 -6.19 12.37
C GLN A 192 29.24 -5.64 11.26
N ILE A 193 30.31 -4.95 11.66
CA ILE A 193 31.35 -4.43 10.77
C ILE A 193 32.66 -5.12 11.09
N GLY A 194 33.67 -5.01 10.23
CA GLY A 194 34.95 -5.67 10.50
C GLY A 194 34.96 -7.16 10.15
N LEU A 195 34.03 -7.62 9.30
CA LEU A 195 33.89 -9.05 8.98
C LEU A 195 34.93 -9.53 7.95
N GLY A 196 35.27 -10.82 8.03
CA GLY A 196 36.21 -11.49 7.14
C GLY A 196 37.67 -11.20 7.49
N THR A 197 38.58 -11.96 6.87
CA THR A 197 40.03 -11.89 7.14
C THR A 197 40.62 -10.49 7.02
N TYR A 198 40.05 -9.66 6.14
CA TYR A 198 40.54 -8.31 5.86
C TYR A 198 39.75 -7.20 6.56
N GLY A 199 38.74 -7.54 7.39
CA GLY A 199 37.96 -6.58 8.17
C GLY A 199 37.13 -5.58 7.35
N ASN A 200 36.99 -5.78 6.04
CA ASN A 200 36.22 -4.90 5.16
C ASN A 200 34.79 -5.38 4.89
N GLY A 201 34.38 -6.49 5.51
CA GLY A 201 33.02 -6.99 5.44
C GLY A 201 32.07 -6.33 6.46
N ALA A 202 30.79 -6.31 6.14
CA ALA A 202 29.73 -5.93 7.06
C ALA A 202 28.47 -6.79 6.85
N ASP A 203 27.85 -7.21 7.95
CA ASP A 203 26.53 -7.84 7.96
C ASP A 203 25.47 -6.76 8.20
N ARG A 204 24.49 -6.72 7.30
CA ARG A 204 23.45 -5.71 7.27
C ARG A 204 22.12 -6.19 7.84
N THR A 205 22.00 -7.44 8.30
CA THR A 205 20.80 -8.11 8.86
C THR A 205 19.49 -7.32 8.67
N ARG A 206 18.83 -7.53 7.53
CA ARG A 206 17.55 -6.90 7.21
C ARG A 206 16.42 -7.92 7.28
N PRO A 207 15.48 -7.80 8.23
CA PRO A 207 14.20 -8.46 8.15
C PRO A 207 13.54 -8.23 6.79
N MET A 208 13.25 -9.35 6.12
CA MET A 208 12.35 -9.43 4.98
C MET A 208 11.07 -10.07 5.48
N LEU A 209 10.03 -9.25 5.61
CA LEU A 209 8.75 -9.68 6.16
C LEU A 209 7.80 -9.99 5.03
N ILE A 210 6.87 -10.92 5.24
CA ILE A 210 5.83 -11.22 4.26
C ILE A 210 4.47 -11.11 4.91
N PHE A 211 3.63 -10.29 4.30
CA PHE A 211 2.25 -10.07 4.72
C PHE A 211 1.29 -10.31 3.58
N SER A 212 0.01 -10.44 3.93
CA SER A 212 -1.09 -10.68 3.01
C SER A 212 -1.10 -9.70 1.83
N ASN A 213 -1.55 -10.22 0.69
CA ASN A 213 -1.77 -9.48 -0.55
C ASN A 213 -3.28 -9.38 -0.80
N PRO A 214 -3.91 -8.20 -0.64
CA PRO A 214 -5.35 -8.05 -0.88
C PRO A 214 -5.79 -8.44 -2.30
N LEU A 215 -4.95 -8.23 -3.32
CA LEU A 215 -5.26 -8.63 -4.70
C LEU A 215 -5.32 -10.15 -4.91
N SER A 216 -5.00 -10.96 -3.89
CA SER A 216 -5.19 -12.42 -3.95
C SER A 216 -6.65 -12.85 -3.78
N ALA A 217 -7.52 -11.97 -3.28
CA ALA A 217 -8.95 -12.24 -3.13
C ALA A 217 -9.67 -12.03 -4.48
N PRO A 218 -10.42 -13.02 -5.00
CA PRO A 218 -11.09 -12.91 -6.30
C PRO A 218 -12.05 -11.71 -6.41
N GLN A 219 -12.68 -11.32 -5.30
CA GLN A 219 -13.59 -10.18 -5.25
C GLN A 219 -12.84 -8.84 -5.41
N LEU A 220 -11.54 -8.80 -5.16
CA LEU A 220 -10.72 -7.59 -5.26
C LEU A 220 -9.88 -7.56 -6.54
N ASP A 221 -9.50 -8.73 -7.04
CA ASP A 221 -8.81 -8.87 -8.32
C ASP A 221 -9.68 -8.35 -9.47
N GLN A 222 -9.05 -7.74 -10.48
CA GLN A 222 -9.70 -7.11 -11.64
C GLN A 222 -10.73 -6.03 -11.31
N ASN A 223 -10.67 -5.47 -10.10
CA ASN A 223 -11.57 -4.42 -9.64
C ASN A 223 -10.79 -3.22 -9.08
N VAL A 224 -11.51 -2.11 -8.91
CA VAL A 224 -11.03 -0.86 -8.32
C VAL A 224 -11.78 -0.60 -7.03
N THR A 225 -11.13 -0.87 -5.89
CA THR A 225 -11.81 -0.94 -4.59
C THR A 225 -11.09 -0.11 -3.53
N LEU A 226 -11.84 0.68 -2.76
CA LEU A 226 -11.41 1.28 -1.50
C LEU A 226 -11.84 0.36 -0.36
N ILE A 227 -10.92 -0.02 0.53
CA ILE A 227 -11.23 -0.79 1.74
C ILE A 227 -10.97 0.10 2.95
N HIS A 228 -12.02 0.32 3.75
CA HIS A 228 -12.01 1.30 4.82
C HIS A 228 -12.60 0.73 6.12
N SER A 229 -12.13 1.20 7.28
CA SER A 229 -12.68 0.78 8.59
C SER A 229 -14.08 1.31 8.87
N ARG A 230 -14.47 2.43 8.24
CA ARG A 230 -15.81 3.04 8.37
C ARG A 230 -16.84 2.37 7.46
N ASN A 231 -18.07 2.21 7.97
CA ASN A 231 -19.18 1.50 7.31
C ASN A 231 -20.22 2.40 6.62
N ASP A 232 -19.93 3.70 6.56
CA ASP A 232 -20.84 4.77 6.21
C ASP A 232 -20.25 5.76 5.18
N LEU A 233 -19.14 5.42 4.52
CA LEU A 233 -18.51 6.32 3.54
C LEU A 233 -19.43 6.64 2.35
N ASP A 234 -20.31 5.72 1.98
CA ASP A 234 -21.33 5.89 0.94
C ASP A 234 -22.39 6.95 1.30
N LYS A 235 -22.55 7.27 2.59
CA LYS A 235 -23.42 8.36 3.05
C LYS A 235 -22.75 9.73 2.95
N GLU A 236 -21.43 9.79 3.08
CA GLU A 236 -20.65 11.03 2.98
C GLU A 236 -20.22 11.33 1.54
N ALA A 237 -19.88 10.30 0.79
CA ALA A 237 -19.49 10.38 -0.61
C ALA A 237 -20.48 9.57 -1.46
N SER A 238 -21.52 10.23 -1.95
CA SER A 238 -22.59 9.63 -2.76
C SER A 238 -22.11 8.97 -4.07
N GLN A 239 -20.88 9.29 -4.51
CA GLN A 239 -20.22 8.63 -5.63
C GLN A 239 -19.75 7.21 -5.31
N LEU A 240 -19.67 6.85 -4.03
CA LEU A 240 -19.30 5.52 -3.58
C LEU A 240 -20.53 4.64 -3.36
N ARG A 241 -20.39 3.36 -3.69
CA ARG A 241 -21.31 2.30 -3.28
C ARG A 241 -20.55 1.27 -2.49
N LYS A 242 -21.08 0.88 -1.33
CA LYS A 242 -20.58 -0.26 -0.57
C LYS A 242 -20.87 -1.56 -1.33
N VAL A 243 -19.82 -2.35 -1.57
CA VAL A 243 -19.86 -3.60 -2.33
C VAL A 243 -19.60 -4.84 -1.46
N GLY A 244 -19.22 -4.66 -0.19
CA GLY A 244 -19.06 -5.79 0.71
C GLY A 244 -18.28 -5.45 1.97
N ALA A 245 -17.98 -6.48 2.75
CA ALA A 245 -17.14 -6.39 3.93
C ALA A 245 -16.12 -7.53 3.98
N ILE A 246 -14.98 -7.25 4.63
CA ILE A 246 -13.91 -8.18 4.93
C ILE A 246 -13.73 -8.20 6.45
N LYS A 247 -13.80 -9.39 7.03
CA LYS A 247 -13.52 -9.64 8.44
C LYS A 247 -12.16 -10.29 8.58
N ARG A 248 -11.34 -9.76 9.50
CA ARG A 248 -10.02 -10.30 9.84
C ARG A 248 -10.05 -10.86 11.25
N THR A 249 -9.64 -12.11 11.42
CA THR A 249 -9.51 -12.73 12.75
C THR A 249 -8.21 -12.25 13.42
N ILE A 250 -8.31 -11.90 14.70
CA ILE A 250 -7.17 -11.45 15.50
C ILE A 250 -6.64 -12.64 16.31
N GLN A 251 -5.31 -12.78 16.38
CA GLN A 251 -4.68 -13.90 17.10
C GLN A 251 -5.07 -13.97 18.59
N GLN A 252 -5.33 -12.83 19.21
CA GLN A 252 -5.76 -12.70 20.61
C GLN A 252 -7.27 -12.90 20.80
N GLY A 253 -8.02 -13.17 19.72
CA GLY A 253 -9.46 -13.36 19.72
C GLY A 253 -10.22 -12.16 19.14
N GLY A 254 -11.43 -12.44 18.63
CA GLY A 254 -12.30 -11.45 18.00
C GLY A 254 -12.02 -11.23 16.51
N THR A 255 -12.79 -10.31 15.92
CA THR A 255 -12.65 -9.92 14.51
C THR A 255 -12.66 -8.41 14.35
N ARG A 256 -11.99 -7.93 13.28
CA ARG A 256 -12.13 -6.56 12.77
C ARG A 256 -12.87 -6.59 11.45
N ALA A 257 -13.83 -5.68 11.26
CA ALA A 257 -14.54 -5.53 10.01
C ALA A 257 -14.01 -4.31 9.23
N PHE A 258 -13.86 -4.50 7.93
CA PHE A 258 -13.49 -3.48 6.97
C PHE A 258 -14.48 -3.52 5.81
N TYR A 259 -14.84 -2.37 5.27
CA TYR A 259 -15.89 -2.22 4.29
C TYR A 259 -15.29 -1.85 2.94
N SER A 260 -15.75 -2.52 1.91
CA SER A 260 -15.29 -2.34 0.54
C SER A 260 -16.23 -1.42 -0.22
N TYR A 261 -15.68 -0.40 -0.86
CA TYR A 261 -16.40 0.59 -1.65
C TYR A 261 -15.83 0.67 -3.06
N ARG A 262 -16.70 0.94 -4.02
CA ARG A 262 -16.32 1.24 -5.42
C ARG A 262 -17.06 2.48 -5.89
N LEU A 263 -16.63 3.04 -7.01
CA LEU A 263 -17.44 4.07 -7.66
C LEU A 263 -18.80 3.46 -8.01
N ALA A 264 -19.90 4.13 -7.64
CA ALA A 264 -21.25 3.64 -7.82
C ALA A 264 -21.55 3.28 -9.29
N ASP A 265 -21.04 4.07 -10.24
CA ASP A 265 -21.20 3.85 -11.68
C ASP A 265 -20.49 2.58 -12.20
N ASP A 266 -19.53 2.04 -11.44
CA ASP A 266 -18.84 0.79 -11.79
C ASP A 266 -19.53 -0.46 -11.24
N VAL A 267 -20.58 -0.29 -10.43
CA VAL A 267 -21.25 -1.39 -9.73
C VAL A 267 -22.62 -1.67 -10.40
N PRO A 268 -22.84 -2.87 -10.96
CA PRO A 268 -24.14 -3.26 -11.51
C PRO A 268 -25.29 -3.05 -10.51
N LYS A 269 -26.49 -2.70 -11.00
CA LYS A 269 -27.64 -2.42 -10.11
C LYS A 269 -27.97 -3.61 -9.22
N ASP A 270 -27.94 -4.81 -9.79
CA ASP A 270 -28.16 -6.12 -9.20
C ASP A 270 -26.93 -6.70 -8.46
N TYR A 271 -25.87 -5.91 -8.25
CA TYR A 271 -24.69 -6.38 -7.55
C TYR A 271 -25.00 -6.77 -6.09
N GLU A 272 -24.70 -8.03 -5.76
CA GLU A 272 -24.80 -8.57 -4.41
C GLU A 272 -23.54 -8.24 -3.61
N GLN A 273 -23.73 -7.71 -2.39
CA GLN A 273 -22.60 -7.41 -1.51
C GLN A 273 -21.95 -8.71 -1.02
N PHE A 274 -20.62 -8.76 -1.02
CA PHE A 274 -19.89 -9.89 -0.47
C PHE A 274 -19.60 -9.72 1.02
N GLU A 275 -19.49 -10.84 1.74
CA GLU A 275 -18.97 -10.89 3.11
C GLU A 275 -17.85 -11.94 3.15
N LEU A 276 -16.63 -11.51 3.42
CA LEU A 276 -15.46 -12.39 3.42
C LEU A 276 -14.88 -12.51 4.83
N LEU A 277 -14.51 -13.71 5.25
CA LEU A 277 -13.76 -13.97 6.47
C LEU A 277 -12.36 -14.46 6.09
N ASP A 278 -11.33 -13.72 6.51
CA ASP A 278 -9.92 -14.01 6.25
C ASP A 278 -9.60 -14.42 4.80
N PRO A 279 -9.97 -13.60 3.79
CA PRO A 279 -9.88 -14.00 2.38
C PRO A 279 -8.44 -14.04 1.84
N PHE A 280 -7.47 -13.49 2.57
CA PHE A 280 -6.10 -13.40 2.08
C PHE A 280 -5.33 -14.67 2.38
N ARG A 281 -4.70 -15.22 1.34
CA ARG A 281 -3.89 -16.43 1.47
C ARG A 281 -2.73 -16.19 2.44
N LEU A 282 -2.54 -17.14 3.35
CA LEU A 282 -1.37 -17.16 4.22
C LEU A 282 -0.18 -17.81 3.49
N PRO A 283 1.05 -17.34 3.73
CA PRO A 283 2.23 -17.99 3.18
C PRO A 283 2.44 -19.37 3.82
N ALA A 284 2.40 -20.44 3.02
CA ALA A 284 2.80 -21.77 3.47
C ALA A 284 4.32 -21.80 3.72
N ARG A 285 4.75 -22.02 4.97
CA ARG A 285 6.18 -21.98 5.35
C ARG A 285 6.54 -23.02 6.41
N THR A 286 7.78 -23.48 6.32
CA THR A 286 8.46 -24.24 7.37
C THR A 286 9.37 -23.31 8.16
N GLU A 287 9.55 -23.55 9.46
CA GLU A 287 10.40 -22.71 10.34
C GLU A 287 11.88 -22.69 9.90
N LYS A 288 12.34 -23.75 9.25
CA LYS A 288 13.72 -23.87 8.76
C LYS A 288 13.84 -23.31 7.35
N THR A 289 14.82 -22.42 7.16
CA THR A 289 15.24 -21.99 5.82
C THR A 289 15.96 -23.14 5.11
N GLN A 290 15.73 -23.31 3.81
CA GLN A 290 16.52 -24.26 3.03
C GLN A 290 17.99 -23.80 2.98
N PRO A 291 18.97 -24.71 3.11
CA PRO A 291 20.36 -24.36 2.88
C PRO A 291 20.54 -23.91 1.43
N ARG A 292 21.55 -23.06 1.17
CA ARG A 292 21.91 -22.70 -0.20
C ARG A 292 22.19 -23.98 -1.01
N GLY A 293 21.80 -23.95 -2.29
CA GLY A 293 22.21 -24.98 -3.24
C GLY A 293 23.74 -25.12 -3.25
N ARG A 294 24.23 -26.34 -3.36
CA ARG A 294 25.66 -26.61 -3.48
C ARG A 294 26.03 -26.64 -4.95
N PHE A 295 27.07 -25.91 -5.34
CA PHE A 295 27.67 -26.06 -6.66
C PHE A 295 28.33 -27.44 -6.72
N ARG A 296 27.84 -28.33 -7.61
CA ARG A 296 28.35 -29.68 -7.74
C ARG A 296 29.31 -29.72 -8.92
N LEU A 297 30.53 -30.18 -8.67
CA LEU A 297 31.49 -30.48 -9.72
C LEU A 297 31.23 -31.89 -10.23
N ASN A 298 31.45 -32.10 -11.52
CA ASN A 298 31.25 -33.39 -12.20
C ASN A 298 32.48 -34.31 -12.08
N PHE A 299 33.33 -34.08 -11.09
CA PHE A 299 34.49 -34.90 -10.81
C PHE A 299 34.67 -35.09 -9.30
N GLN A 300 35.39 -36.14 -8.95
CA GLN A 300 35.83 -36.41 -7.58
C GLN A 300 37.35 -36.20 -7.53
N PRO A 301 37.88 -35.43 -6.55
CA PRO A 301 39.32 -35.32 -6.36
C PRO A 301 39.91 -36.70 -6.08
N ALA A 302 41.08 -37.00 -6.66
CA ALA A 302 41.93 -38.06 -6.13
C ALA A 302 42.57 -37.48 -4.86
N ASP A 303 42.40 -38.18 -3.73
CA ASP A 303 42.82 -37.72 -2.40
C ASP A 303 44.25 -37.14 -2.37
#